data_AF-A0A6L4WRJ5-F1
#
_entry.id   AF-A0A6L4WRJ5-F1
#
_cell.length_a   1.000
_cell.length_b   1.000
_cell.length_c   1.000
_cell.angle_alpha   90.00
_cell.angle_beta   90.00
_cell.angle_gamma   90.00
#
_symmetry.space_group_name_H-M   'P 1'
#
loop_
_entity.id
_entity.type
_entity.pdbx_description
1 polymer ?
#
loop_
_entity_poly.entity_id
_entity_poly.type
_entity_poly.pdbx_seq_one_letter_code
_entity_poly.pdbx_strand_id
1 'polypeptide(L)' 'MLVHKYYMQKTMKKRSIFGVFANVGLNFLLIPLYGAIGAAFSTLATLFIIYYVYDLFDKELWKFYKLKLKCFLPINLKE' A
#
# COMPACT_ATOMS: atom_id res chain seq x y z
N MET A 1 19.55 -1.53 -16.18
CA MET A 1 18.07 -1.63 -16.29
C MET A 1 17.49 -2.92 -15.69
N LEU A 2 18.02 -4.11 -16.03
CA LEU A 2 17.52 -5.40 -15.51
C LEU A 2 17.59 -5.56 -13.99
N VAL A 3 18.71 -5.15 -13.37
CA VAL A 3 18.90 -5.22 -11.92
C VAL A 3 17.85 -4.38 -11.16
N HIS A 4 17.56 -3.17 -11.63
CA HIS A 4 16.53 -2.31 -11.02
C HIS A 4 15.12 -2.93 -11.12
N LYS A 5 14.77 -3.51 -12.28
CA LYS A 5 13.52 -4.27 -12.43
C LYS A 5 13.43 -5.43 -11.44
N TYR A 6 14.53 -6.13 -11.20
CA TYR A 6 14.57 -7.24 -10.25
C TYR A 6 14.29 -6.79 -8.80
N TYR A 7 14.94 -5.70 -8.35
CA TYR A 7 14.66 -5.13 -7.03
C TYR A 7 13.21 -4.68 -6.87
N MET A 8 12.67 -3.98 -7.88
CA MET A 8 11.27 -3.57 -7.89
C MET A 8 10.32 -4.77 -7.77
N GLN A 9 10.56 -5.85 -8.53
CA GLN A 9 9.75 -7.07 -8.44
C GLN A 9 9.86 -7.75 -7.06
N LYS A 10 11.05 -7.79 -6.47
CA LYS A 10 11.24 -8.36 -5.12
C LYS A 10 10.42 -7.59 -4.08
N THR A 11 10.43 -6.26 -4.16
CA THR A 11 9.66 -5.39 -3.27
C THR A 11 8.16 -5.52 -3.50
N MET A 12 7.71 -5.60 -4.75
CA MET A 12 6.29 -5.82 -5.09
C MET A 12 5.76 -7.16 -4.56
N LYS A 13 6.57 -8.23 -4.61
CA LYS A 13 6.17 -9.54 -4.06
C LYS A 13 5.94 -9.49 -2.56
N LYS A 14 6.86 -8.86 -1.80
CA LYS A 14 6.70 -8.70 -0.34
C LYS A 14 5.44 -7.90 0.01
N ARG A 15 5.18 -6.82 -0.72
CA ARG A 15 3.96 -6.00 -0.59
C ARG A 15 2.70 -6.80 -0.87
N SER A 16 2.69 -7.59 -1.95
CA SER A 16 1.51 -8.38 -2.35
C SER A 16 1.17 -9.43 -1.29
N ILE A 17 2.18 -10.14 -0.78
CA ILE A 17 2.00 -11.12 0.30
C ILE A 17 1.43 -10.45 1.56
N PHE A 18 2.02 -9.33 1.99
CA PHE A 18 1.50 -8.55 3.11
C PHE A 18 0.06 -8.08 2.87
N GLY A 19 -0.24 -7.66 1.65
CA GLY A 19 -1.56 -7.24 1.21
C GLY A 19 -2.61 -8.34 1.31
N VAL A 20 -2.28 -9.57 0.93
CA VAL A 20 -3.17 -10.72 1.10
C VAL A 20 -3.49 -10.95 2.57
N PHE A 21 -2.49 -10.93 3.45
CA PHE A 21 -2.72 -11.10 4.90
C PHE A 21 -3.58 -9.97 5.48
N ALA A 22 -3.30 -8.73 5.11
CA ALA A 22 -4.11 -7.59 5.54
C ALA A 22 -5.55 -7.71 5.02
N ASN A 23 -5.75 -8.08 3.75
CA ASN A 23 -7.08 -8.18 3.16
C ASN A 23 -7.90 -9.30 3.79
N VAL A 24 -7.31 -10.48 3.99
CA VAL A 24 -7.99 -11.62 4.63
C VAL A 24 -8.31 -11.28 6.09
N GLY A 25 -7.36 -10.68 6.82
CA GLY A 25 -7.56 -10.26 8.22
C GLY A 25 -8.67 -9.23 8.38
N LEU A 26 -8.69 -8.18 7.53
CA LEU A 26 -9.77 -7.19 7.55
C LEU A 26 -11.10 -7.76 7.08
N ASN A 27 -11.12 -8.63 6.06
CA ASN A 27 -12.37 -9.27 5.63
C ASN A 27 -12.96 -10.13 6.75
N PHE A 28 -12.13 -10.88 7.47
CA PHE A 28 -12.59 -11.70 8.60
C PHE A 28 -13.20 -10.86 9.74
N LEU A 29 -12.73 -9.61 9.93
CA LEU A 29 -13.25 -8.70 10.95
C LEU A 29 -14.48 -7.91 10.47
N LEU A 30 -14.45 -7.37 9.24
CA LEU A 30 -15.44 -6.42 8.75
C LEU A 30 -16.65 -7.09 8.09
N ILE A 31 -16.49 -8.24 7.43
CA ILE A 31 -17.63 -8.96 6.82
C ILE A 31 -18.67 -9.39 7.86
N PRO A 32 -18.33 -10.00 9.02
CA PRO A 32 -19.36 -10.40 9.97
C PRO A 32 -20.09 -9.19 10.58
N LEU A 33 -19.45 -8.02 10.64
CA LEU A 33 -20.03 -6.81 11.23
C LEU A 33 -20.86 -5.98 10.23
N TYR A 34 -20.46 -5.93 8.96
CA TYR A 34 -21.03 -5.04 7.95
C TYR A 34 -21.44 -5.73 6.64
N GLY A 35 -21.34 -7.06 6.55
CA GLY A 35 -21.70 -7.85 5.37
C GLY A 35 -20.91 -7.45 4.12
N ALA A 36 -21.61 -7.32 2.99
CA ALA A 36 -21.01 -6.97 1.70
C ALA A 36 -20.33 -5.59 1.70
N ILE A 37 -20.87 -4.63 2.44
CA ILE A 37 -20.25 -3.30 2.61
C ILE A 37 -18.92 -3.43 3.35
N GLY A 38 -18.85 -4.33 4.33
CA GLY A 38 -17.62 -4.67 5.04
C GLY A 38 -16.50 -5.16 4.12
N ALA A 39 -16.82 -5.96 3.09
CA ALA A 39 -15.85 -6.41 2.10
C ALA A 39 -15.29 -5.25 1.25
N ALA A 40 -16.14 -4.29 0.87
CA ALA A 40 -15.70 -3.10 0.14
C ALA A 40 -14.77 -2.22 0.99
N PHE A 41 -15.13 -1.98 2.26
CA PHE A 41 -14.28 -1.22 3.19
C PHE A 41 -12.97 -1.95 3.49
N SER A 42 -13.01 -3.27 3.67
CA SER A 42 -11.80 -4.09 3.84
C SER A 42 -10.85 -3.93 2.65
N THR A 43 -11.38 -3.96 1.42
CA THR A 43 -10.58 -3.79 0.21
C THR A 43 -9.95 -2.40 0.13
N LEU A 44 -10.73 -1.36 0.40
CA LEU A 44 -10.24 0.03 0.39
C LEU A 44 -9.18 0.26 1.47
N ALA A 45 -9.41 -0.26 2.69
CA ALA A 45 -8.46 -0.19 3.79
C ALA A 45 -7.17 -0.98 3.51
N THR A 46 -7.28 -2.17 2.91
CA THR A 46 -6.11 -2.96 2.49
C THR A 46 -5.27 -2.18 1.48
N LEU A 47 -5.92 -1.58 0.48
CA LEU A 47 -5.24 -0.77 -0.53
C LEU A 47 -4.46 0.37 0.13
N PHE A 48 -5.10 1.06 1.07
CA PHE A 48 -4.46 2.13 1.84
C PHE A 48 -3.25 1.61 2.64
N ILE A 49 -3.39 0.48 3.34
CA ILE A 49 -2.32 -0.14 4.11
C ILE A 49 -1.14 -0.53 3.21
N ILE A 50 -1.37 -1.15 2.06
CA ILE A 50 -0.30 -1.58 1.15
C ILE A 50 0.46 -0.39 0.55
N TYR A 51 -0.24 0.68 0.15
CA TYR A 51 0.40 1.78 -0.58
C TYR A 51 0.95 2.90 0.29
N TYR A 52 0.44 3.06 1.52
CA TYR A 52 0.87 4.11 2.44
C TYR A 52 1.55 3.54 3.69
N VAL A 53 0.93 2.57 4.36
CA VAL A 53 1.46 2.06 5.64
C VAL A 53 2.70 1.20 5.41
N TYR A 54 2.67 0.25 4.48
CA TYR A 54 3.82 -0.59 4.17
C TYR A 54 5.04 0.24 3.71
N ASP A 55 4.80 1.31 2.95
CA ASP A 55 5.86 2.21 2.47
C ASP A 55 6.59 2.94 3.61
N LEU A 56 5.98 3.07 4.80
CA LEU A 56 6.64 3.60 5.99
C LEU A 56 7.60 2.58 6.63
N PHE A 57 7.32 1.28 6.53
CA PHE A 57 8.17 0.23 7.11
C PHE A 57 9.40 -0.07 6.26
N ASP A 58 9.35 0.17 4.95
CA ASP A 58 10.46 -0.07 4.04
C ASP A 58 11.24 1.22 3.74
N LYS A 59 12.42 1.35 4.36
CA LYS A 59 13.31 2.53 4.22
C LYS A 59 13.73 2.78 2.77
N GLU A 60 13.79 1.75 1.92
CA GLU A 60 14.15 1.90 0.50
C GLU A 60 13.03 2.65 -0.26
N LEU A 61 11.79 2.52 0.20
CA LEU A 61 10.59 3.09 -0.40
C LEU A 61 10.27 4.50 0.11
N TRP A 62 10.96 5.00 1.13
CA TRP A 62 10.73 6.34 1.68
C TRP A 62 10.91 7.46 0.66
N LYS A 63 11.84 7.30 -0.29
CA LYS A 63 12.02 8.26 -1.39
C LYS A 63 10.77 8.34 -2.27
N PHE A 64 10.19 7.18 -2.61
CA PHE A 64 8.96 7.09 -3.39
C PHE A 64 7.74 7.55 -2.58
N TYR A 65 7.68 7.26 -1.29
CA TYR A 65 6.62 7.73 -0.39
C TYR A 65 6.58 9.25 -0.30
N LYS A 66 7.74 9.90 -0.11
CA LYS A 66 7.86 11.37 -0.12
C LYS A 66 7.45 11.96 -1.47
N LEU A 67 7.79 11.30 -2.58
CA LEU A 67 7.35 11.72 -3.91
C LEU A 67 5.82 11.64 -4.04
N LYS A 68 5.19 10.53 -3.63
CA LYS A 68 3.73 10.37 -3.65
C LYS A 68 3.04 11.48 -2.84
N LEU A 69 3.54 11.79 -1.65
CA LEU A 69 3.00 12.87 -0.82
C LEU A 69 3.16 14.25 -1.47
N LYS A 70 4.30 14.55 -2.09
CA LYS A 70 4.53 15.81 -2.82
C LYS A 70 3.61 15.95 -4.05
N CYS A 71 3.33 14.86 -4.74
CA CYS A 71 2.40 14.87 -5.88
C CYS A 71 0.94 15.01 -5.42
N PHE A 72 0.57 14.40 -4.29
CA PHE A 72 -0.78 14.49 -3.73
C PHE A 72 -1.07 15.89 -3.15
N LEU A 73 -0.06 16.51 -2.55
CA LEU A 73 -0.11 17.88 -2.02
C LEU A 73 0.97 18.71 -2.73
N PRO A 74 0.66 19.36 -3.86
CA PRO A 74 1.61 20.19 -4.61
C PRO A 74 1.91 21.51 -3.87
N ILE A 75 2.37 21.43 -2.63
CA ILE A 75 2.57 22.58 -1.74
C ILE A 75 3.87 23.33 -2.07
N ASN A 76 4.77 22.76 -2.88
CA ASN A 76 6.02 23.44 -3.24
C ASN A 76 6.68 22.92 -4.53
N LEU A 77 5.92 22.76 -5.62
CA LEU A 77 6.50 22.69 -6.96
C LEU A 77 6.85 24.12 -7.39
N LYS A 78 7.88 24.71 -6.78
CA LYS A 78 8.58 25.84 -7.39
C LYS A 78 9.62 25.25 -8.33
N GLU A 79 9.47 25.58 -9.60
CA GLU A 79 10.45 25.35 -10.67
C GLU A 79 11.81 26.00 -10.32
#